data_AF-A0A2W4NYX5-F1
#
_entry.id   AF-A0A2W4NYX5-F1
#
_cell.length_a   1.000
_cell.length_b   1.000
_cell.length_c   1.000
_cell.angle_alpha   90.00
_cell.angle_beta   90.00
_cell.angle_gamma   90.00
#
_symmetry.space_group_name_H-M   'P 1'
#
loop_
_entity.id
_entity.type
_entity.pdbx_description
1 polymer ?
#
loop_
_entity_poly.entity_id
_entity_poly.type
_entity_poly.pdbx_seq_one_letter_code
_entity_poly.pdbx_strand_id
1 'polypeptide(L)' 'EQIGLVMDKLTDRERRVLMLRFGVEDGHERTLEEVGREFGVTRERIRQIEVKALRKLRHPRISQKLRDYL' A
#
# COMPACT_ATOMS: atom_id res chain seq x y z
N GLU A 1 -6.07 4.07 10.94
CA GLU A 1 -5.27 5.25 10.54
C GLU A 1 -3.79 4.98 10.17
N GLN A 2 -3.29 3.74 10.23
CA GLN A 2 -1.87 3.47 9.91
C GLN A 2 -1.48 3.51 8.43
N ILE A 3 -2.43 3.28 7.54
CA ILE A 3 -2.21 3.34 6.10
C ILE A 3 -1.60 4.71 5.74
N GLY A 4 -2.06 5.81 6.37
CA GLY A 4 -1.56 7.17 6.17
C GLY A 4 -0.06 7.36 6.44
N LEU A 5 0.49 6.74 7.49
CA LEU A 5 1.92 6.87 7.83
C LEU A 5 2.83 6.16 6.82
N VAL A 6 2.36 5.03 6.27
CA VAL A 6 3.08 4.30 5.21
C VAL A 6 2.97 5.04 3.90
N MET A 7 1.77 5.53 3.61
CA MET A 7 1.48 6.37 2.45
C MET A 7 2.45 7.56 2.43
N ASP A 8 2.72 8.21 3.56
CA ASP A 8 3.68 9.33 3.66
C ASP A 8 5.12 8.96 3.23
N LYS A 9 5.54 7.72 3.49
CA LYS A 9 6.88 7.19 3.14
C LYS A 9 6.96 6.58 1.73
N LEU A 10 5.90 6.61 0.96
CA LEU A 10 5.82 6.06 -0.40
C LEU A 10 5.83 7.19 -1.42
N THR A 11 6.35 6.89 -2.62
CA THR A 11 6.21 7.80 -3.76
C THR A 11 4.73 7.95 -4.12
N ASP A 12 4.32 9.07 -4.72
CA ASP A 12 2.92 9.31 -5.08
C ASP A 12 2.34 8.19 -5.97
N ARG A 13 3.17 7.58 -6.81
CA ARG A 13 2.78 6.43 -7.64
C ARG A 13 2.56 5.15 -6.82
N GLU A 14 3.48 4.83 -5.89
CA GLU A 14 3.31 3.68 -4.98
C GLU A 14 2.09 3.89 -4.07
N ARG A 15 1.86 5.12 -3.63
CA ARG A 15 0.72 5.52 -2.81
C ARG A 15 -0.60 5.24 -3.53
N ARG A 16 -0.75 5.75 -4.76
CA ARG A 16 -1.95 5.50 -5.58
C ARG A 16 -2.17 4.01 -5.88
N VAL A 17 -1.11 3.26 -6.14
CA VAL A 17 -1.20 1.79 -6.31
C VAL A 17 -1.82 1.12 -5.08
N LEU A 18 -1.42 1.51 -3.86
CA LEU A 18 -1.98 0.94 -2.64
C LEU A 18 -3.39 1.46 -2.34
N MET A 19 -3.67 2.74 -2.58
CA MET A 19 -5.02 3.30 -2.40
C MET A 19 -6.03 2.53 -3.24
N LEU A 20 -5.70 2.30 -4.51
CA LEU A 20 -6.53 1.55 -5.44
C LEU A 20 -6.62 0.06 -5.08
N ARG A 21 -5.50 -0.54 -4.63
CA ARG A 21 -5.48 -1.95 -4.22
C ARG A 21 -6.43 -2.21 -3.05
N PHE A 22 -6.44 -1.34 -2.06
CA PHE A 22 -7.22 -1.49 -0.83
C PHE A 22 -8.56 -0.76 -0.86
N GLY A 23 -8.95 -0.13 -1.98
CA GLY A 23 -10.20 0.60 -2.09
C GLY A 23 -10.30 1.78 -1.12
N VAL A 24 -9.18 2.43 -0.80
CA VAL A 24 -9.15 3.51 0.21
C VAL A 24 -9.87 4.77 -0.28
N GLU A 25 -9.86 5.03 -1.59
CA GLU A 25 -10.51 6.20 -2.19
C GLU A 25 -11.96 5.92 -2.61
N ASP A 26 -12.23 4.75 -3.22
CA ASP A 26 -13.52 4.42 -3.85
C ASP A 26 -14.28 3.30 -3.13
N GLY A 27 -13.74 2.72 -2.05
CA GLY A 27 -14.34 1.60 -1.33
C GLY A 27 -14.24 0.26 -2.07
N HIS A 28 -13.61 0.23 -3.24
CA HIS A 28 -13.52 -0.95 -4.09
C HIS A 28 -12.09 -1.48 -4.16
N GLU A 29 -11.85 -2.62 -3.52
CA GLU A 29 -10.56 -3.30 -3.67
C GLU A 29 -10.38 -3.84 -5.10
N ARG A 30 -9.19 -3.65 -5.65
CA ARG A 30 -8.83 -4.13 -7.00
C ARG A 30 -7.72 -5.14 -6.94
N THR A 31 -7.78 -6.19 -7.73
CA THR A 31 -6.74 -7.22 -7.77
C THR A 31 -5.39 -6.66 -8.26
N LEU A 32 -4.29 -7.36 -7.94
CA LEU A 32 -2.95 -6.98 -8.43
C LEU A 32 -2.87 -6.85 -9.96
N GLU A 33 -3.70 -7.62 -10.67
CA GLU A 33 -3.74 -7.61 -12.12
C GLU A 33 -4.53 -6.41 -12.67
N GLU A 34 -5.66 -6.06 -12.06
CA GLU A 34 -6.44 -4.87 -12.41
C GLU A 34 -5.65 -3.58 -12.14
N VAL A 35 -5.01 -3.49 -10.97
CA VAL A 35 -4.12 -2.37 -10.64
C VAL A 35 -2.93 -2.36 -11.62
N GLY A 36 -2.35 -3.51 -11.95
CA GLY A 36 -1.27 -3.59 -12.93
C GLY A 36 -1.68 -3.02 -14.30
N ARG A 37 -2.86 -3.40 -14.80
CA ARG A 37 -3.42 -2.90 -16.06
C ARG A 37 -3.64 -1.38 -16.02
N GLU A 38 -4.19 -0.84 -14.94
CA GLU A 38 -4.44 0.61 -14.84
C GLU A 38 -3.13 1.43 -14.78
N PHE A 39 -2.10 0.93 -14.10
CA PHE A 39 -0.82 1.63 -13.97
C PHE A 39 0.19 1.32 -15.09
N GLY A 40 -0.20 0.50 -16.08
CA GLY A 40 0.67 0.07 -17.18
C GLY A 40 1.87 -0.74 -16.72
N VAL A 41 1.73 -1.53 -15.66
CA VAL A 41 2.81 -2.34 -15.08
C VAL A 41 2.38 -3.79 -14.90
N THR A 42 3.36 -4.67 -14.74
CA THR A 42 3.08 -6.10 -14.51
C THR A 42 2.48 -6.33 -13.13
N ARG A 43 1.69 -7.40 -12.99
CA ARG A 43 1.19 -7.90 -11.70
C ARG A 43 2.28 -8.02 -10.65
N GLU A 44 3.45 -8.54 -11.04
CA GLU A 44 4.59 -8.71 -10.12
C GLU A 44 5.13 -7.37 -9.62
N ARG A 45 5.07 -6.31 -10.44
CA ARG A 45 5.46 -4.97 -10.01
C ARG A 45 4.54 -4.46 -8.90
N ILE A 46 3.22 -4.68 -9.00
CA ILE A 46 2.26 -4.31 -7.94
C ILE A 46 2.54 -5.12 -6.66
N ARG A 47 2.80 -6.42 -6.79
CA ARG A 47 3.16 -7.29 -5.66
C ARG A 47 4.44 -6.81 -4.95
N GLN A 48 5.47 -6.40 -5.70
CA GLN A 48 6.70 -5.84 -5.12
C GLN A 48 6.43 -4.56 -4.32
N ILE A 49 5.56 -3.69 -4.82
CA ILE A 49 5.17 -2.45 -4.12
C ILE A 49 4.45 -2.79 -2.81
N GLU A 50 3.53 -3.74 -2.84
CA GLU A 50 2.81 -4.21 -1.65
C GLU A 50 3.75 -4.79 -0.60
N VAL A 51 4.65 -5.70 -0.99
CA VAL A 51 5.65 -6.28 -0.08
C VAL A 51 6.57 -5.20 0.50
N LYS A 52 6.98 -4.23 -0.31
CA LYS A 52 7.81 -3.10 0.14
C LYS A 52 7.06 -2.23 1.16
N ALA A 53 5.77 -1.99 0.96
CA ALA A 53 4.93 -1.25 1.89
C ALA A 53 4.71 -2.00 3.20
N LEU A 54 4.40 -3.30 3.14
CA LEU A 54 4.26 -4.17 4.31
C LEU A 54 5.56 -4.30 5.11
N ARG A 55 6.71 -4.34 4.42
CA ARG A 55 8.03 -4.33 5.07
C ARG A 55 8.29 -3.02 5.83
N LYS A 56 7.83 -1.88 5.30
CA LYS A 56 7.89 -0.58 5.99
C LYS A 56 6.98 -0.54 7.22
N LEU A 57 5.80 -1.16 7.16
CA LEU A 57 4.86 -1.30 8.28
C LEU A 57 5.43 -2.12 9.45
N ARG A 58 6.17 -3.20 9.15
CA ARG A 58 6.81 -4.06 10.15
C ARG A 58 8.03 -3.45 10.85
N HIS A 59 8.46 -2.25 10.49
CA HIS A 59 9.62 -1.62 11.14
C HIS A 59 9.27 -1.27 12.60
N PRO A 60 10.12 -1.59 13.60
CA PRO A 60 9.79 -1.46 15.02
C PRO A 60 9.29 -0.07 15.42
N ARG A 61 9.87 1.01 14.86
CA ARG A 61 9.38 2.39 15.05
C ARG A 61 7.93 2.64 14.61
N ILE A 62 7.45 1.92 13.60
CA ILE A 62 6.06 2.02 13.09
C ILE A 62 5.17 0.97 13.76
N SER A 63 5.68 -0.23 14.06
CA SER A 63 4.95 -1.27 14.77
C SER A 63 4.67 -0.92 16.24
N GLN A 64 5.49 -0.06 16.86
CA GLN A 64 5.28 0.38 18.24
C GLN A 64 4.07 1.32 18.33
N LYS A 65 3.91 2.26 17.38
CA LYS A 65 2.69 3.07 17.21
C LYS A 65 1.46 2.28 16.77
N LEU A 66 1.65 1.04 16.31
CA LEU A 66 0.61 0.10 15.86
C LEU A 66 -0.05 -0.61 17.05
N ARG A 67 0.76 -0.92 18.08
CA ARG A 67 0.31 -1.60 19.30
C ARG A 67 -0.59 -0.74 20.17
N ASP A 68 -0.43 0.58 20.12
CA ASP A 68 -1.25 1.52 20.91
C ASP A 68 -2.64 1.80 20.29
N TYR A 69 -2.96 1.19 19.14
CA TYR A 69 -4.19 1.46 18.38
C TYR A 69 -5.01 0.20 18.06
N LEU A 70 -4.59 -0.97 18.56
CA LEU A 70 -5.34 -2.24 18.61
C LEU A 70 -5.82 -2.45 20.06
#